data_AF-G0TUC1-F1
#
_entry.id   AF-G0TUC1-F1
#
_cell.length_a   1.000
_cell.length_b   1.000
_cell.length_c   1.000
_cell.angle_alpha   90.00
_cell.angle_beta   90.00
_cell.angle_gamma   90.00
#
_symmetry.space_group_name_H-M   'P 1'
#
loop_
_entity.id
_entity.type
_entity.pdbx_description
1 polymer ?
#
loop_
_entity_poly.entity_id
_entity_poly.type
_entity_poly.pdbx_seq_one_letter_code
_entity_poly.pdbx_strand_id
1 'polypeptide(L)'
;MRRLARLKLLCLAPRSAIHRCVGSTAKTGTNEVSPKDTPVKSAIDVENFTLNEDVVKRDMEALQRWNSLSCLMDTFRAGKRHRDMLDAVSQGLAMLEEMGAMNAPIQCEALLHLEAAQAHYNLEEFESALQCAQRAKGVLMEARAELRDAARVAETNTLIGYILLKSGKIDEANHVFTEVLQWIDVDAKTTTPMQAVSAVNLRRSVVSGLGFCYHRLAEREQTSGSSAKELFGKALDLLIEALNAHIDENDHDSVKLTLLSVLQCFDGVGDGGQATTTAEKLVRWCGRHHDEEGAALGAEWREKMEQKYGKNDS
;
A
#
# COMPACT_ATOMS: atom_id res chain seq x y z
N MET A 1 -12.61 -31.91 -13.61
CA MET A 1 -11.48 -31.64 -12.70
C MET A 1 -10.98 -30.23 -12.97
N ARG A 2 -11.31 -29.27 -12.10
CA ARG A 2 -11.06 -27.84 -12.32
C ARG A 2 -9.74 -27.45 -11.67
N ARG A 3 -8.71 -27.14 -12.47
CA ARG A 3 -7.56 -26.32 -12.04
C ARG A 3 -7.80 -24.91 -12.58
N LEU A 4 -8.44 -24.06 -11.78
CA LEU A 4 -8.42 -22.62 -12.03
C LEU A 4 -6.98 -22.16 -11.81
N ALA A 5 -6.39 -21.56 -12.85
CA ALA A 5 -5.06 -21.02 -12.83
C ALA A 5 -4.93 -20.00 -11.68
N ARG A 6 -3.95 -20.21 -10.79
CA ARG A 6 -3.49 -19.18 -9.86
C ARG A 6 -2.81 -18.09 -10.69
N LEU A 7 -3.53 -17.02 -11.00
CA LEU A 7 -2.95 -15.78 -11.53
C LEU A 7 -1.99 -15.21 -10.47
N LYS A 8 -0.70 -15.17 -10.80
CA LYS A 8 0.30 -14.37 -10.08
C LYS A 8 0.00 -12.91 -10.37
N LEU A 9 -0.60 -12.23 -9.39
CA LEU A 9 -1.15 -10.89 -9.55
C LEU A 9 -0.23 -9.91 -8.79
N LEU A 10 0.74 -9.36 -9.53
CA LEU A 10 1.77 -8.43 -9.07
C LEU A 10 1.15 -7.08 -8.63
N CYS A 11 1.64 -6.56 -7.50
CA CYS A 11 1.51 -5.20 -6.95
C CYS A 11 0.09 -4.58 -6.85
N LEU A 12 -0.61 -4.76 -5.71
CA LEU A 12 -1.86 -4.02 -5.41
C LEU A 12 -1.68 -2.75 -4.60
N ALA A 13 -0.60 -2.61 -3.83
CA ALA A 13 -0.46 -1.46 -2.96
C ALA A 13 -0.11 -0.23 -3.83
N PRO A 14 -1.00 0.78 -3.92
CA PRO A 14 -0.74 1.94 -4.74
C PRO A 14 0.41 2.75 -4.16
N ARG A 15 1.26 3.21 -5.08
CA ARG A 15 2.60 3.72 -4.85
C ARG A 15 2.69 5.22 -4.56
N SER A 16 1.57 5.91 -4.32
CA SER A 16 1.54 7.37 -4.32
C SER A 16 1.38 7.99 -2.92
N ALA A 17 2.45 7.99 -2.10
CA ALA A 17 2.67 9.02 -1.05
C ALA A 17 4.02 8.96 -0.28
N ILE A 18 5.02 8.16 -0.65
CA ILE A 18 6.16 7.97 0.28
C ILE A 18 7.13 9.17 0.39
N HIS A 19 7.21 10.09 -0.57
CA HIS A 19 8.29 11.10 -0.52
C HIS A 19 7.87 12.55 -0.80
N ARG A 20 7.57 13.28 0.28
CA ARG A 20 8.13 14.62 0.54
C ARG A 20 7.72 15.14 1.92
N CYS A 21 8.65 15.13 2.87
CA CYS A 21 8.75 16.14 3.92
C CYS A 21 10.12 16.07 4.61
N VAL A 22 11.05 16.88 4.13
CA VAL A 22 12.16 17.37 4.96
C VAL A 22 11.59 18.58 5.69
N GLY A 23 11.23 18.39 6.96
CA GLY A 23 10.71 19.44 7.84
C GLY A 23 11.43 19.37 9.17
N SER A 24 12.57 20.06 9.25
CA SER A 24 13.28 20.31 10.50
C SER A 24 12.35 20.92 11.55
N THR A 25 12.25 20.30 12.71
CA THR A 25 11.90 20.99 13.95
C THR A 25 12.76 20.45 15.09
N ALA A 26 13.84 21.17 15.37
CA ALA A 26 14.50 21.07 16.65
C ALA A 26 13.53 21.53 17.76
N LYS A 27 13.49 20.81 18.88
CA LYS A 27 13.41 21.45 20.21
C LYS A 27 13.78 20.53 21.37
N THR A 28 14.65 21.13 22.17
CA THR A 28 15.07 20.88 23.55
C THR A 28 13.96 20.48 24.52
N GLY A 29 14.21 19.46 25.35
CA GLY A 29 13.32 19.04 26.43
C GLY A 29 13.94 17.99 27.37
N THR A 30 14.76 18.48 28.31
CA THR A 30 15.15 17.96 29.64
C THR A 30 14.92 16.47 30.03
N ASN A 31 16.05 15.82 30.28
CA ASN A 31 16.39 14.64 31.09
C ASN A 31 15.40 14.12 32.15
N GLU A 32 15.11 12.81 32.07
CA GLU A 32 15.11 11.90 33.22
C GLU A 32 15.94 10.66 32.85
N VAL A 33 16.99 10.38 33.63
CA VAL A 33 18.07 9.43 33.31
C VAL A 33 17.83 8.11 34.06
N SER A 34 17.77 7.01 33.31
CA SER A 34 18.00 5.65 33.83
C SER A 34 19.49 5.29 33.61
N PRO A 35 20.17 4.63 34.55
CA PRO A 35 21.63 4.62 34.60
C PRO A 35 22.20 3.48 33.75
N LYS A 36 22.39 3.72 32.45
CA LYS A 36 23.35 2.95 31.63
C LYS A 36 23.86 3.63 30.36
N ASP A 37 23.61 4.92 30.15
CA ASP A 37 24.03 5.61 28.94
C ASP A 37 25.21 6.56 29.20
N THR A 38 26.32 6.28 28.55
CA THR A 38 27.40 7.26 28.32
C THR A 38 26.78 8.53 27.73
N PRO A 39 27.04 9.73 28.29
CA PRO A 39 26.40 10.95 27.82
C PRO A 39 26.76 11.21 26.36
N VAL A 40 25.74 11.29 25.51
CA VAL A 40 25.87 11.60 24.08
C VAL A 40 26.48 13.00 23.96
N LYS A 41 27.67 13.09 23.35
CA LYS A 41 28.39 14.35 23.16
C LYS A 41 27.71 15.17 22.05
N SER A 42 27.22 16.37 22.38
CA SER A 42 26.68 17.32 21.42
C SER A 42 27.74 17.74 20.40
N ALA A 43 27.32 17.95 19.15
CA ALA A 43 28.16 18.52 18.08
C ALA A 43 28.56 19.98 18.37
N ILE A 44 27.79 20.67 19.21
CA ILE A 44 28.04 22.03 19.65
C ILE A 44 28.37 22.00 21.14
N ASP A 45 29.58 22.42 21.47
CA ASP A 45 29.93 22.78 22.83
C ASP A 45 29.39 24.19 23.10
N VAL A 46 28.30 24.25 23.86
CA VAL A 46 27.59 25.50 24.17
C VAL A 46 28.39 26.37 25.14
N GLU A 47 29.27 25.78 25.95
CA GLU A 47 30.07 26.53 26.93
C GLU A 47 31.25 27.22 26.26
N ASN A 48 31.87 26.56 25.28
CA ASN A 48 33.02 27.09 24.57
C ASN A 48 32.68 27.71 23.20
N PHE A 49 31.42 27.65 22.77
CA PHE A 49 30.98 28.03 21.41
C PHE A 49 31.80 27.38 20.30
N THR A 50 32.27 26.15 20.52
CA THR A 50 33.09 25.39 19.58
C THR A 50 32.32 24.19 19.03
N LEU A 51 32.70 23.81 17.81
CA LEU A 51 32.19 22.60 17.16
C LEU A 51 33.02 21.41 17.64
N ASN A 52 32.36 20.31 18.00
CA ASN A 52 33.04 19.05 18.19
C ASN A 52 33.26 18.39 16.82
N GLU A 53 34.45 18.61 16.23
CA GLU A 53 34.79 18.14 14.88
C GLU A 53 34.66 16.62 14.74
N ASP A 54 34.94 15.85 15.79
CA ASP A 54 34.81 14.38 15.79
C ASP A 54 33.35 13.93 15.69
N VAL A 55 32.44 14.63 16.36
CA VAL A 55 30.99 14.34 16.28
C VAL A 55 30.48 14.71 14.90
N VAL A 56 30.84 15.89 14.38
CA VAL A 56 30.40 16.34 13.06
C VAL A 56 30.91 15.44 11.94
N LYS A 57 32.17 14.99 12.02
CA LYS A 57 32.72 14.02 11.07
C LYS A 57 31.93 12.71 11.08
N ARG A 58 31.63 12.17 12.27
CA ARG A 58 30.83 10.95 12.42
C ARG A 58 29.43 11.11 11.83
N ASP A 59 28.77 12.23 12.09
CA ASP A 59 27.41 12.51 11.59
C ASP A 59 27.41 12.66 10.06
N MET A 60 28.44 13.30 9.48
CA MET A 60 28.60 13.40 8.03
C MET A 60 28.86 12.04 7.37
N GLU A 61 29.68 11.18 7.98
CA GLU A 61 29.89 9.81 7.50
C GLU A 61 28.61 8.97 7.59
N ALA A 62 27.84 9.09 8.67
CA ALA A 62 26.54 8.44 8.82
C ALA A 62 25.53 8.92 7.75
N LEU A 63 25.44 10.23 7.51
CA LEU A 63 24.59 10.80 6.46
C LEU A 63 24.98 10.30 5.08
N GLN A 64 26.28 10.18 4.78
CA GLN A 64 26.75 9.64 3.51
C GLN A 64 26.34 8.17 3.35
N ARG A 65 26.47 7.33 4.39
CA ARG A 65 26.00 5.94 4.37
C ARG A 65 24.50 5.86 4.08
N TRP A 66 23.69 6.72 4.72
CA TRP A 66 22.24 6.79 4.47
C TRP A 66 21.89 7.16 3.04
N ASN A 67 22.58 8.16 2.48
CA ASN A 67 22.37 8.58 1.10
C ASN A 67 22.73 7.46 0.11
N SER A 68 23.83 6.73 0.36
CA SER A 68 24.20 5.57 -0.44
C SER A 68 23.16 4.45 -0.34
N LEU A 69 22.66 4.15 0.85
CA LEU A 69 21.62 3.14 1.05
C LEU A 69 20.32 3.52 0.34
N SER A 70 19.87 4.77 0.47
CA SER A 70 18.67 5.27 -0.22
C SER A 70 18.77 5.11 -1.73
N CYS A 71 19.93 5.46 -2.32
CA CYS A 71 20.17 5.30 -3.76
C CYS A 71 20.14 3.82 -4.21
N LEU A 72 20.70 2.92 -3.39
CA LEU A 72 20.63 1.47 -3.63
C LEU A 72 19.18 0.97 -3.59
N MET A 73 18.41 1.38 -2.57
CA MET A 73 16.99 1.03 -2.44
C MET A 73 16.19 1.53 -3.65
N ASP A 74 16.42 2.75 -4.13
CA ASP A 74 15.79 3.27 -5.35
C ASP A 74 16.10 2.40 -6.57
N THR A 75 17.36 1.97 -6.71
CA THR A 75 17.80 1.07 -7.78
C THR A 75 17.13 -0.30 -7.68
N PHE A 76 17.04 -0.88 -6.47
CA PHE A 76 16.37 -2.15 -6.25
C PHE A 76 14.87 -2.05 -6.50
N ARG A 77 14.25 -0.92 -6.14
CA ARG A 77 12.83 -0.64 -6.40
C ARG A 77 12.56 -0.58 -7.90
N ALA A 78 13.36 0.17 -8.65
CA ALA A 78 13.24 0.27 -10.11
C ALA A 78 13.46 -1.08 -10.81
N GLY A 79 14.44 -1.86 -10.33
CA GLY A 79 14.75 -3.19 -10.86
C GLY A 79 13.83 -4.32 -10.39
N LYS A 80 12.81 -4.03 -9.56
CA LYS A 80 11.94 -5.05 -8.91
C LYS A 80 12.74 -6.13 -8.16
N ARG A 81 13.89 -5.76 -7.59
CA ARG A 81 14.82 -6.61 -6.86
C ARG A 81 14.42 -6.73 -5.39
N HIS A 82 13.32 -7.43 -5.12
CA HIS A 82 12.69 -7.43 -3.79
C HIS A 82 13.52 -8.10 -2.70
N ARG A 83 14.33 -9.12 -3.01
CA ARG A 83 15.24 -9.73 -2.02
C ARG A 83 16.37 -8.79 -1.62
N ASP A 84 17.02 -8.15 -2.60
CA ASP A 84 18.06 -7.16 -2.33
C ASP A 84 17.52 -5.96 -1.54
N MET A 85 16.24 -5.58 -1.76
CA MET A 85 15.56 -4.57 -0.94
C MET A 85 15.48 -4.99 0.53
N LEU A 86 15.20 -6.26 0.85
CA LEU A 86 15.14 -6.74 2.23
C LEU A 86 16.51 -6.71 2.91
N ASP A 87 17.57 -7.03 2.16
CA ASP A 87 18.95 -6.93 2.67
C ASP A 87 19.32 -5.47 2.95
N ALA A 88 18.94 -4.54 2.06
CA ALA A 88 19.13 -3.11 2.26
C ALA A 88 18.34 -2.57 3.47
N VAL A 89 17.09 -3.00 3.64
CA VAL A 89 16.30 -2.63 4.82
C VAL A 89 16.97 -3.10 6.11
N SER A 90 17.49 -4.34 6.11
CA SER A 90 18.19 -4.89 7.27
C SER A 90 19.45 -4.08 7.61
N GLN A 91 20.20 -3.64 6.60
CA GLN A 91 21.34 -2.72 6.78
C GLN A 91 20.89 -1.37 7.35
N GLY A 92 19.78 -0.80 6.86
CA GLY A 92 19.23 0.46 7.37
C GLY A 92 18.81 0.36 8.83
N LEU A 93 18.17 -0.74 9.24
CA LEU A 93 17.77 -0.96 10.64
C LEU A 93 19.01 -1.06 11.54
N ALA A 94 20.04 -1.80 11.13
CA ALA A 94 21.31 -1.85 11.86
C ALA A 94 21.97 -0.46 11.99
N MET A 95 21.89 0.38 10.94
CA MET A 95 22.38 1.76 11.00
C MET A 95 21.59 2.62 11.99
N LEU A 96 20.28 2.42 12.15
CA LEU A 96 19.48 3.13 13.17
C LEU A 96 19.89 2.71 14.58
N GLU A 97 20.11 1.42 14.80
CA GLU A 97 20.59 0.89 16.09
C GLU A 97 21.96 1.49 16.46
N GLU A 98 22.88 1.63 15.50
CA GLU A 98 24.19 2.27 15.70
C GLU A 98 24.11 3.74 16.10
N MET A 99 23.14 4.49 15.55
CA MET A 99 22.99 5.94 15.78
C MET A 99 22.27 6.27 17.08
N GLY A 100 21.44 5.36 17.59
CA GLY A 100 20.65 5.53 18.80
C GLY A 100 19.43 6.46 18.64
N ALA A 101 18.51 6.38 19.61
CA ALA A 101 17.18 7.00 19.57
C ALA A 101 17.16 8.54 19.42
N MET A 102 18.25 9.23 19.74
CA MET A 102 18.33 10.70 19.63
C MET A 102 18.55 11.19 18.20
N ASN A 103 19.09 10.35 17.31
CA ASN A 103 19.45 10.72 15.92
C ASN A 103 18.73 9.89 14.85
N ALA A 104 17.96 8.88 15.25
CA ALA A 104 17.12 8.07 14.38
C ALA A 104 15.68 8.61 14.39
N PRO A 105 15.21 9.33 13.36
CA PRO A 105 13.82 9.77 13.32
C PRO A 105 12.90 8.54 13.33
N ILE A 106 11.90 8.52 14.21
CA ILE A 106 10.82 7.49 14.25
C ILE A 106 10.27 7.21 12.84
N GLN A 107 10.24 8.23 12.00
CA GLN A 107 9.82 8.14 10.61
C GLN A 107 10.74 7.24 9.76
N CYS A 108 12.05 7.25 9.97
CA CYS A 108 13.00 6.42 9.20
C CYS A 108 12.81 4.93 9.46
N GLU A 109 12.61 4.53 10.72
CA GLU A 109 12.36 3.13 11.07
C GLU A 109 11.03 2.64 10.49
N ALA A 110 9.96 3.44 10.64
CA ALA A 110 8.66 3.13 10.06
C ALA A 110 8.75 2.96 8.53
N LEU A 111 9.47 3.85 7.84
CA LEU A 111 9.65 3.79 6.39
C LEU A 111 10.42 2.54 5.95
N LEU A 112 11.47 2.15 6.66
CA LEU A 112 12.22 0.91 6.38
C LEU A 112 11.32 -0.32 6.52
N HIS A 113 10.51 -0.37 7.58
CA HIS A 113 9.54 -1.46 7.76
C HIS A 113 8.45 -1.48 6.68
N LEU A 114 8.00 -0.31 6.19
CA LEU A 114 7.06 -0.24 5.06
C LEU A 114 7.69 -0.74 3.75
N GLU A 115 8.96 -0.42 3.48
CA GLU A 115 9.68 -0.95 2.31
C GLU A 115 9.83 -2.47 2.39
N ALA A 116 10.17 -3.02 3.57
CA ALA A 116 10.19 -4.47 3.77
C ALA A 116 8.81 -5.11 3.61
N ALA A 117 7.76 -4.48 4.16
CA ALA A 117 6.38 -4.96 4.00
C ALA A 117 5.99 -5.01 2.52
N GLN A 118 6.32 -3.98 1.75
CA GLN A 118 6.06 -3.92 0.33
C GLN A 118 6.86 -4.98 -0.46
N ALA A 119 8.13 -5.20 -0.11
CA ALA A 119 8.98 -6.21 -0.73
C ALA A 119 8.43 -7.64 -0.48
N HIS A 120 8.09 -7.96 0.77
CA HIS A 120 7.46 -9.23 1.13
C HIS A 120 6.11 -9.42 0.44
N TYR A 121 5.29 -8.36 0.37
CA TYR A 121 4.02 -8.39 -0.34
C TYR A 121 4.21 -8.76 -1.82
N ASN A 122 5.22 -8.18 -2.49
CA ASN A 122 5.51 -8.49 -3.90
C ASN A 122 6.11 -9.89 -4.10
N LEU A 123 6.72 -10.47 -3.07
CA LEU A 123 7.19 -11.85 -3.05
C LEU A 123 6.09 -12.86 -2.66
N GLU A 124 4.84 -12.39 -2.45
CA GLU A 124 3.71 -13.18 -1.96
C GLU A 124 3.93 -13.77 -0.54
N GLU A 125 4.85 -13.19 0.23
CA GLU A 125 5.18 -13.57 1.61
C GLU A 125 4.31 -12.77 2.59
N PHE A 126 3.00 -12.96 2.52
CA PHE A 126 2.03 -12.06 3.16
C PHE A 126 2.08 -12.02 4.70
N GLU A 127 2.48 -13.11 5.35
CA GLU A 127 2.65 -13.14 6.80
C GLU A 127 3.80 -12.22 7.24
N SER A 128 4.96 -12.34 6.59
CA SER A 128 6.11 -11.44 6.81
C SER A 128 5.76 -10.00 6.46
N ALA A 129 5.03 -9.78 5.36
CA ALA A 129 4.56 -8.45 4.97
C ALA A 129 3.69 -7.81 6.05
N LEU A 130 2.75 -8.58 6.61
CA LEU A 130 1.87 -8.12 7.67
C LEU A 130 2.66 -7.78 8.94
N GLN A 131 3.61 -8.63 9.32
CA GLN A 131 4.47 -8.39 10.48
C GLN A 131 5.26 -7.09 10.33
N CYS A 132 5.88 -6.85 9.17
CA CYS A 132 6.60 -5.62 8.89
C CYS A 132 5.67 -4.39 8.92
N ALA A 133 4.50 -4.46 8.29
CA ALA A 133 3.55 -3.35 8.28
C ALA A 133 3.01 -3.04 9.69
N GLN A 134 2.78 -4.06 10.52
CA GLN A 134 2.40 -3.90 11.93
C GLN A 134 3.50 -3.27 12.77
N ARG A 135 4.78 -3.63 12.53
CA ARG A 135 5.92 -2.96 13.17
C ARG A 135 5.99 -1.49 12.79
N ALA A 136 5.86 -1.16 11.51
CA ALA A 136 5.80 0.23 11.05
C ALA A 136 4.67 1.01 11.74
N LYS A 137 3.48 0.42 11.84
CA LYS A 137 2.36 1.01 12.58
C LYS A 137 2.69 1.21 14.06
N GLY A 138 3.30 0.22 14.71
CA GLY A 138 3.72 0.30 16.11
C GLY A 138 4.62 1.50 16.37
N VAL A 139 5.69 1.62 15.58
CA VAL A 139 6.65 2.74 15.62
C VAL A 139 5.95 4.08 15.45
N LEU A 140 5.04 4.21 14.48
CA LEU A 140 4.28 5.46 14.29
C LEU A 140 3.35 5.80 15.46
N MET A 141 2.84 4.77 16.16
CA MET A 141 1.92 4.94 17.28
C MET A 141 2.62 5.32 18.60
N GLU A 142 3.93 5.09 18.71
CA GLU A 142 4.76 5.56 19.83
C GLU A 142 4.85 7.10 19.89
N ALA A 143 4.70 7.77 18.75
CA ALA A 143 4.57 9.22 18.72
C ALA A 143 3.32 9.68 19.50
N ARG A 144 3.49 10.76 20.27
CA ARG A 144 2.41 11.44 20.98
C ARG A 144 1.27 11.78 20.01
N ALA A 145 0.03 11.65 20.48
CA ALA A 145 -1.15 11.80 19.64
C ALA A 145 -1.19 13.13 18.86
N GLU A 146 -0.70 14.22 19.47
CA GLU A 146 -0.69 15.55 18.85
C GLU A 146 0.37 15.72 17.76
N LEU A 147 1.41 14.88 17.77
CA LEU A 147 2.54 14.91 16.81
C LEU A 147 2.51 13.73 15.84
N ARG A 148 1.55 12.83 16.00
CA ARG A 148 1.43 11.63 15.18
C ARG A 148 1.04 12.01 13.76
N ASP A 149 1.79 11.49 12.81
CA ASP A 149 1.44 11.63 11.39
C ASP A 149 0.27 10.69 11.04
N ALA A 150 -0.95 11.20 11.20
CA ALA A 150 -2.17 10.47 10.91
C ALA A 150 -2.25 10.01 9.45
N ALA A 151 -1.69 10.78 8.50
CA ALA A 151 -1.64 10.40 7.10
C ALA A 151 -0.73 9.19 6.90
N ARG A 152 0.45 9.17 7.54
CA ARG A 152 1.35 8.01 7.47
C ARG A 152 0.75 6.75 8.11
N VAL A 153 -0.01 6.91 9.20
CA VAL A 153 -0.76 5.80 9.80
C VAL A 153 -1.84 5.28 8.85
N ALA A 154 -2.56 6.17 8.17
CA ALA A 154 -3.57 5.80 7.17
C ALA A 154 -2.97 5.08 5.95
N GLU A 155 -1.80 5.52 5.46
CA GLU A 155 -1.03 4.82 4.42
C GLU A 155 -0.62 3.41 4.85
N THR A 156 -0.12 3.30 6.09
CA THR A 156 0.28 2.01 6.66
C THR A 156 -0.90 1.06 6.78
N ASN A 157 -2.05 1.55 7.28
CA ASN A 157 -3.29 0.78 7.35
C ASN A 157 -3.78 0.37 5.95
N THR A 158 -3.65 1.23 4.95
CA THR A 158 -4.01 0.91 3.56
C THR A 158 -3.19 -0.28 3.05
N LEU A 159 -1.87 -0.29 3.27
CA LEU A 159 -1.01 -1.45 2.94
C LEU A 159 -1.43 -2.71 3.71
N ILE A 160 -1.69 -2.60 5.02
CA ILE A 160 -2.21 -3.70 5.84
C ILE A 160 -3.51 -4.26 5.23
N GLY A 161 -4.43 -3.41 4.82
CA GLY A 161 -5.69 -3.80 4.18
C GLY A 161 -5.46 -4.67 2.93
N TYR A 162 -4.53 -4.28 2.05
CA TYR A 162 -4.20 -5.09 0.86
C TYR A 162 -3.49 -6.40 1.21
N ILE A 163 -2.59 -6.41 2.20
CA ILE A 163 -1.93 -7.64 2.67
C ILE A 163 -3.00 -8.62 3.20
N LEU A 164 -3.91 -8.14 4.04
CA LEU A 164 -5.01 -8.94 4.59
C LEU A 164 -5.92 -9.48 3.49
N LEU A 165 -6.28 -8.63 2.53
CA LEU A 165 -7.11 -9.01 1.39
C LEU A 165 -6.45 -10.13 0.56
N LYS A 166 -5.16 -10.01 0.23
CA LYS A 166 -4.42 -11.07 -0.48
C LYS A 166 -4.24 -12.35 0.34
N SER A 167 -4.15 -12.22 1.65
CA SER A 167 -4.07 -13.35 2.58
C SER A 167 -5.41 -14.07 2.77
N GLY A 168 -6.49 -13.58 2.18
CA GLY A 168 -7.85 -14.14 2.33
C GLY A 168 -8.56 -13.71 3.61
N LYS A 169 -8.00 -12.80 4.40
CA LYS A 169 -8.59 -12.23 5.61
C LYS A 169 -9.51 -11.06 5.25
N ILE A 170 -10.57 -11.37 4.50
CA ILE A 170 -11.39 -10.37 3.80
C ILE A 170 -12.14 -9.45 4.79
N ASP A 171 -12.68 -9.99 5.88
CA ASP A 171 -13.43 -9.20 6.88
C ASP A 171 -12.51 -8.22 7.61
N GLU A 172 -11.29 -8.65 7.99
CA GLU A 172 -10.27 -7.78 8.59
C GLU A 172 -9.83 -6.69 7.61
N ALA A 173 -9.62 -7.04 6.33
CA ALA A 173 -9.26 -6.07 5.29
C ALA A 173 -10.36 -5.02 5.08
N ASN A 174 -11.63 -5.46 5.00
CA ASN A 174 -12.78 -4.58 4.85
C ASN A 174 -12.85 -3.58 6.01
N HIS A 175 -12.73 -4.07 7.25
CA HIS A 175 -12.73 -3.25 8.45
C HIS A 175 -11.61 -2.19 8.40
N VAL A 176 -10.37 -2.59 8.10
CA VAL A 176 -9.22 -1.68 8.02
C VAL A 176 -9.46 -0.60 6.95
N PHE A 177 -9.94 -0.97 5.76
CA PHE A 177 -10.23 0.03 4.73
C PHE A 177 -11.39 0.96 5.13
N THR A 178 -12.41 0.46 5.82
CA THR A 178 -13.51 1.30 6.34
C THR A 178 -13.01 2.31 7.37
N GLU A 179 -12.11 1.91 8.28
CA GLU A 179 -11.50 2.83 9.25
C GLU A 179 -10.70 3.94 8.54
N VAL A 180 -9.89 3.57 7.54
CA VAL A 180 -9.13 4.57 6.77
C VAL A 180 -10.07 5.50 6.00
N LEU A 181 -11.14 4.96 5.40
CA LEU A 181 -12.13 5.76 4.69
C LEU A 181 -12.84 6.75 5.63
N GLN A 182 -13.20 6.32 6.84
CA GLN A 182 -13.79 7.19 7.84
C GLN A 182 -12.85 8.34 8.22
N TRP A 183 -11.56 8.05 8.41
CA TRP A 183 -10.55 9.08 8.67
C TRP A 183 -10.46 10.09 7.51
N ILE A 184 -10.51 9.63 6.26
CA ILE A 184 -10.49 10.49 5.07
C ILE A 184 -11.72 11.41 5.02
N ASP A 185 -12.91 10.83 5.20
CA ASP A 185 -14.17 11.54 4.96
C ASP A 185 -14.60 12.44 6.13
N VAL A 186 -14.13 12.15 7.35
CA VAL A 186 -14.50 12.87 8.57
C VAL A 186 -13.33 13.68 9.10
N ASP A 187 -12.26 13.00 9.49
CA ASP A 187 -11.20 13.60 10.31
C ASP A 187 -10.31 14.53 9.48
N ALA A 188 -9.88 14.08 8.29
CA ALA A 188 -8.95 14.80 7.43
C ALA A 188 -9.49 16.15 6.89
N LYS A 189 -10.79 16.41 6.99
CA LYS A 189 -11.38 17.72 6.64
C LYS A 189 -11.05 18.82 7.64
N THR A 190 -10.62 18.45 8.85
CA THR A 190 -10.29 19.37 9.95
C THR A 190 -8.80 19.45 10.24
N THR A 191 -7.98 18.71 9.48
CA THR A 191 -6.54 18.61 9.68
C THR A 191 -5.75 19.64 8.89
N THR A 192 -4.42 19.58 9.02
CA THR A 192 -3.51 20.45 8.26
C THR A 192 -3.68 20.24 6.74
N PRO A 193 -3.45 21.27 5.90
CA PRO A 193 -3.60 21.15 4.45
C PRO A 193 -2.83 19.97 3.83
N MET A 194 -1.68 19.63 4.40
CA MET A 194 -0.87 18.49 3.94
C MET A 194 -1.55 17.15 4.19
N GLN A 195 -2.19 16.96 5.35
CA GLN A 195 -2.94 15.75 5.66
C GLN A 195 -4.21 15.62 4.80
N ALA A 196 -4.86 16.74 4.47
CA ALA A 196 -5.99 16.74 3.55
C ALA A 196 -5.59 16.28 2.13
N VAL A 197 -4.43 16.70 1.62
CA VAL A 197 -3.91 16.22 0.32
C VAL A 197 -3.62 14.72 0.37
N SER A 198 -2.97 14.23 1.43
CA SER A 198 -2.74 12.79 1.60
C SER A 198 -4.05 12.00 1.65
N ALA A 199 -5.08 12.50 2.35
CA ALA A 199 -6.38 11.85 2.42
C ALA A 199 -7.05 11.73 1.03
N VAL A 200 -6.99 12.78 0.20
CA VAL A 200 -7.49 12.73 -1.19
C VAL A 200 -6.74 11.67 -2.01
N ASN A 201 -5.41 11.62 -1.90
CA ASN A 201 -4.59 10.64 -2.62
C ASN A 201 -4.88 9.20 -2.18
N LEU A 202 -5.11 8.99 -0.88
CA LEU A 202 -5.42 7.68 -0.32
C LEU A 202 -6.84 7.21 -0.65
N ARG A 203 -7.80 8.13 -0.76
CA ARG A 203 -9.22 7.78 -0.94
C ARG A 203 -9.41 6.77 -2.05
N ARG A 204 -8.80 7.02 -3.20
CA ARG A 204 -8.89 6.12 -4.36
C ARG A 204 -8.42 4.72 -4.03
N SER A 205 -7.23 4.59 -3.43
CA SER A 205 -6.70 3.29 -3.01
C SER A 205 -7.67 2.55 -2.10
N VAL A 206 -8.20 3.25 -1.11
CA VAL A 206 -9.10 2.69 -0.11
C VAL A 206 -10.41 2.26 -0.76
N VAL A 207 -10.95 3.05 -1.69
CA VAL A 207 -12.15 2.72 -2.49
C VAL A 207 -11.91 1.47 -3.34
N SER A 208 -10.77 1.37 -4.04
CA SER A 208 -10.41 0.15 -4.78
C SER A 208 -10.32 -1.06 -3.84
N GLY A 209 -9.66 -0.89 -2.69
CA GLY A 209 -9.54 -1.91 -1.65
C GLY A 209 -10.89 -2.41 -1.14
N LEU A 210 -11.83 -1.51 -0.83
CA LEU A 210 -13.19 -1.84 -0.42
C LEU A 210 -13.97 -2.53 -1.53
N GLY A 211 -13.87 -2.05 -2.78
CA GLY A 211 -14.48 -2.68 -3.94
C GLY A 211 -14.04 -4.14 -4.10
N PHE A 212 -12.72 -4.39 -3.98
CA PHE A 212 -12.20 -5.76 -4.00
C PHE A 212 -12.64 -6.59 -2.78
N CYS A 213 -12.75 -5.99 -1.59
CA CYS A 213 -13.28 -6.69 -0.42
C CYS A 213 -14.72 -7.15 -0.65
N TYR A 214 -15.62 -6.26 -1.09
CA TYR A 214 -17.00 -6.62 -1.39
C TYR A 214 -17.11 -7.67 -2.50
N HIS A 215 -16.27 -7.56 -3.53
CA HIS A 215 -16.21 -8.59 -4.57
C HIS A 215 -15.84 -9.97 -3.98
N ARG A 216 -14.82 -10.06 -3.12
CA ARG A 216 -14.44 -11.32 -2.47
C ARG A 216 -15.47 -11.83 -1.47
N LEU A 217 -16.16 -10.94 -0.76
CA LEU A 217 -17.28 -11.30 0.10
C LEU A 217 -18.43 -11.88 -0.72
N ALA A 218 -18.74 -11.28 -1.87
CA ALA A 218 -19.76 -11.78 -2.80
C ALA A 218 -19.40 -13.18 -3.35
N GLU A 219 -18.15 -13.40 -3.75
CA GLU A 219 -17.67 -14.73 -4.17
C GLU A 219 -17.86 -15.74 -3.03
N ARG A 220 -17.50 -15.38 -1.79
CA ARG A 220 -17.68 -16.24 -0.61
C ARG A 220 -19.15 -16.58 -0.37
N GLU A 221 -20.05 -15.59 -0.41
CA GLU A 221 -21.49 -15.82 -0.25
C GLU A 221 -22.08 -16.67 -1.37
N GLN A 222 -21.66 -16.44 -2.62
CA GLN A 222 -22.12 -17.23 -3.76
C GLN A 222 -21.71 -18.70 -3.61
N THR A 223 -20.50 -18.97 -3.10
CA THR A 223 -20.06 -20.35 -2.80
C THR A 223 -20.81 -20.98 -1.64
N SER A 224 -21.31 -20.17 -0.69
CA SER A 224 -22.16 -20.65 0.41
C SER A 224 -23.62 -20.93 0.01
N GLY A 225 -24.02 -20.57 -1.22
CA GLY A 225 -25.40 -20.70 -1.71
C GLY A 225 -26.33 -19.55 -1.31
N SER A 226 -25.79 -18.48 -0.71
CA SER A 226 -26.53 -17.28 -0.31
C SER A 226 -26.63 -16.27 -1.47
N SER A 227 -27.54 -15.30 -1.36
CA SER A 227 -27.74 -14.26 -2.38
C SER A 227 -26.63 -13.21 -2.35
N ALA A 228 -25.58 -13.42 -3.15
CA ALA A 228 -24.44 -12.50 -3.26
C ALA A 228 -24.69 -11.24 -4.12
N LYS A 229 -25.89 -11.09 -4.73
CA LYS A 229 -26.16 -10.02 -5.71
C LYS A 229 -25.97 -8.62 -5.15
N GLU A 230 -26.40 -8.37 -3.91
CA GLU A 230 -26.24 -7.06 -3.26
C GLU A 230 -24.77 -6.69 -3.05
N LEU A 231 -23.94 -7.67 -2.68
CA LEU A 231 -22.51 -7.46 -2.49
C LEU A 231 -21.80 -7.21 -3.82
N PHE A 232 -22.17 -7.92 -4.89
CA PHE A 232 -21.68 -7.62 -6.24
C PHE A 232 -22.09 -6.22 -6.70
N GLY A 233 -23.32 -5.78 -6.40
CA GLY A 233 -23.77 -4.41 -6.66
C GLY A 233 -22.91 -3.36 -5.94
N LYS A 234 -22.69 -3.54 -4.64
CA LYS A 234 -21.81 -2.65 -3.86
C LYS A 234 -20.37 -2.64 -4.39
N ALA A 235 -19.86 -3.79 -4.82
CA ALA A 235 -18.54 -3.88 -5.43
C ALA A 235 -18.48 -3.10 -6.75
N LEU A 236 -19.52 -3.18 -7.60
CA LEU A 236 -19.59 -2.44 -8.86
C LEU A 236 -19.51 -0.93 -8.64
N ASP A 237 -20.30 -0.38 -7.71
CA ASP A 237 -20.31 1.06 -7.44
C ASP A 237 -18.90 1.58 -7.10
N LEU A 238 -18.19 0.88 -6.21
CA LEU A 238 -16.84 1.26 -5.77
C LEU A 238 -15.78 0.99 -6.84
N LEU A 239 -15.85 -0.13 -7.56
CA LEU A 239 -14.85 -0.49 -8.56
C LEU A 239 -14.96 0.38 -9.82
N ILE A 240 -16.17 0.84 -10.19
CA ILE A 240 -16.35 1.78 -11.29
C ILE A 240 -15.80 3.16 -10.92
N GLU A 241 -16.03 3.62 -9.68
CA GLU A 241 -15.39 4.85 -9.17
C GLU A 241 -13.86 4.74 -9.24
N ALA A 242 -13.30 3.64 -8.74
CA ALA A 242 -11.87 3.36 -8.79
C ALA A 242 -11.30 3.30 -10.22
N LEU A 243 -12.03 2.66 -11.15
CA LEU A 243 -11.58 2.45 -12.52
C LEU A 243 -11.29 3.76 -13.25
N ASN A 244 -12.16 4.76 -13.12
CA ASN A 244 -11.97 6.06 -13.75
C ASN A 244 -10.64 6.69 -13.29
N ALA A 245 -10.37 6.64 -11.99
CA ALA A 245 -9.16 7.21 -11.43
C ALA A 245 -7.89 6.41 -11.78
N HIS A 246 -7.98 5.09 -12.02
CA HIS A 246 -6.85 4.30 -12.51
C HIS A 246 -6.53 4.60 -13.99
N ILE A 247 -7.54 4.87 -14.81
CA ILE A 247 -7.37 5.29 -16.21
C ILE A 247 -6.67 6.64 -16.28
N ASP A 248 -7.09 7.60 -15.47
CA ASP A 248 -6.50 8.96 -15.44
C ASP A 248 -5.02 8.95 -15.06
N GLU A 249 -4.61 8.03 -14.17
CA GLU A 249 -3.21 7.87 -13.77
C GLU A 249 -2.40 6.95 -14.69
N ASN A 250 -3.02 6.39 -15.73
CA ASN A 250 -2.37 5.48 -16.66
C ASN A 250 -1.71 4.26 -15.95
N ASP A 251 -2.34 3.77 -14.88
CA ASP A 251 -1.89 2.56 -14.15
C ASP A 251 -2.48 1.31 -14.83
N HIS A 252 -1.69 0.72 -15.72
CA HIS A 252 -2.14 -0.38 -16.59
C HIS A 252 -2.56 -1.61 -15.79
N ASP A 253 -1.83 -1.94 -14.72
CA ASP A 253 -2.09 -3.13 -13.90
C ASP A 253 -3.36 -2.95 -13.06
N SER A 254 -3.53 -1.77 -12.46
CA SER A 254 -4.73 -1.45 -11.68
C SER A 254 -5.99 -1.40 -12.55
N VAL A 255 -5.90 -0.82 -13.76
CA VAL A 255 -7.03 -0.83 -14.71
C VAL A 255 -7.39 -2.26 -15.11
N LYS A 256 -6.40 -3.09 -15.46
CA LYS A 256 -6.63 -4.50 -15.84
C LYS A 256 -7.36 -5.26 -14.74
N LEU A 257 -6.86 -5.18 -13.51
CA LEU A 257 -7.44 -5.89 -12.38
C LEU A 257 -8.85 -5.40 -12.04
N THR A 258 -9.06 -4.07 -12.10
CA THR A 258 -10.36 -3.48 -11.81
C THR A 258 -11.38 -3.88 -12.87
N LEU A 259 -11.02 -3.83 -14.17
CA LEU A 259 -11.87 -4.32 -15.26
C LEU A 259 -12.25 -5.79 -15.10
N LEU A 260 -11.30 -6.65 -14.73
CA LEU A 260 -11.57 -8.06 -14.47
C LEU A 260 -12.56 -8.24 -13.30
N SER A 261 -12.40 -7.47 -12.23
CA SER A 261 -13.30 -7.55 -11.07
C SER A 261 -14.70 -7.01 -11.40
N VAL A 262 -14.80 -5.89 -12.13
CA VAL A 262 -16.07 -5.33 -12.60
C VAL A 262 -16.81 -6.32 -13.50
N LEU A 263 -16.09 -6.95 -14.44
CA LEU A 263 -16.61 -8.01 -15.29
C LEU A 263 -17.21 -9.17 -14.47
N GLN A 264 -16.48 -9.65 -13.47
CA GLN A 264 -16.93 -10.73 -12.59
C GLN A 264 -18.14 -10.31 -11.75
N CYS A 265 -18.20 -9.05 -11.32
CA CYS A 265 -19.36 -8.54 -10.60
C CYS A 265 -20.60 -8.41 -11.49
N PHE A 266 -20.46 -7.98 -12.76
CA PHE A 266 -21.57 -7.98 -13.72
C PHE A 266 -22.11 -9.40 -13.97
N ASP A 267 -21.24 -10.39 -14.12
CA ASP A 267 -21.66 -11.79 -14.19
C ASP A 267 -22.36 -12.25 -12.90
N GLY A 268 -21.86 -11.80 -11.74
CA GLY A 268 -22.42 -12.09 -10.42
C GLY A 268 -23.84 -11.56 -10.19
N VAL A 269 -24.16 -10.36 -10.69
CA VAL A 269 -25.52 -9.80 -10.64
C VAL A 269 -26.45 -10.39 -11.72
N GLY A 270 -25.87 -10.98 -12.77
CA GLY A 270 -26.58 -11.58 -13.89
C GLY A 270 -26.76 -10.65 -15.10
N ASP A 271 -25.97 -9.58 -15.20
CA ASP A 271 -25.97 -8.66 -16.34
C ASP A 271 -24.95 -9.12 -17.39
N GLY A 272 -25.37 -10.10 -18.20
CA GLY A 272 -24.54 -10.68 -19.25
C GLY A 272 -24.13 -9.67 -20.33
N GLY A 273 -24.96 -8.67 -20.61
CA GLY A 273 -24.66 -7.65 -21.62
C GLY A 273 -23.49 -6.75 -21.20
N GLN A 274 -23.55 -6.23 -19.97
CA GLN A 274 -22.44 -5.45 -19.40
C GLN A 274 -21.20 -6.30 -19.17
N ALA A 275 -21.36 -7.57 -18.77
CA ALA A 275 -20.24 -8.50 -18.64
C ALA A 275 -19.51 -8.68 -19.99
N THR A 276 -20.21 -9.05 -21.07
CA THR A 276 -19.59 -9.20 -22.41
C THR A 276 -18.89 -7.91 -22.86
N THR A 277 -19.55 -6.77 -22.69
CA THR A 277 -18.98 -5.46 -23.05
C THR A 277 -17.71 -5.16 -22.25
N THR A 278 -17.67 -5.50 -20.96
CA THR A 278 -16.51 -5.29 -20.11
C THR A 278 -15.36 -6.24 -20.47
N ALA A 279 -15.66 -7.48 -20.85
CA ALA A 279 -14.66 -8.42 -21.36
C ALA A 279 -13.98 -7.88 -22.63
N GLU A 280 -14.74 -7.30 -23.57
CA GLU A 280 -14.17 -6.65 -24.75
C GLU A 280 -13.27 -5.46 -24.41
N LYS A 281 -13.69 -4.63 -23.44
CA LYS A 281 -12.87 -3.51 -22.94
C LYS A 281 -11.55 -4.02 -22.36
N LEU A 282 -11.57 -5.11 -21.60
CA LEU A 282 -10.38 -5.76 -21.05
C LEU A 282 -9.43 -6.23 -22.18
N VAL A 283 -9.94 -6.92 -23.21
CA VAL A 283 -9.14 -7.34 -24.37
C VAL A 283 -8.48 -6.15 -25.05
N ARG A 284 -9.25 -5.09 -25.34
CA ARG A 284 -8.73 -3.88 -26.01
C ARG A 284 -7.70 -3.15 -25.15
N TRP A 285 -7.93 -3.05 -23.84
CA TRP A 285 -7.00 -2.43 -22.91
C TRP A 285 -5.66 -3.17 -22.91
N CYS A 286 -5.68 -4.48 -22.62
CA CYS A 286 -4.48 -5.31 -22.59
C CYS A 286 -3.74 -5.33 -23.93
N GLY A 287 -4.46 -5.41 -25.05
CA GLY A 287 -3.87 -5.37 -26.38
C GLY A 287 -3.13 -4.07 -26.70
N ARG A 288 -3.64 -2.90 -26.25
CA ARG A 288 -2.94 -1.61 -26.40
C ARG A 288 -1.67 -1.50 -25.58
N HIS A 289 -1.56 -2.28 -24.50
CA HIS A 289 -0.43 -2.27 -23.58
C HIS A 289 0.49 -3.50 -23.74
N HIS A 290 0.35 -4.26 -24.82
CA HIS A 290 1.16 -5.45 -25.11
C HIS A 290 1.10 -6.54 -24.02
N ASP A 291 -0.02 -6.62 -23.29
CA ASP A 291 -0.28 -7.68 -22.31
C ASP A 291 -1.09 -8.81 -22.97
N GLU A 292 -0.39 -9.73 -23.63
CA GLU A 292 -1.00 -10.86 -24.35
C GLU A 292 -1.76 -11.80 -23.40
N GLU A 293 -1.24 -12.04 -22.20
CA GLU A 293 -1.90 -12.87 -21.19
C GLU A 293 -3.23 -12.25 -20.73
N GLY A 294 -3.22 -10.94 -20.46
CA GLY A 294 -4.41 -10.20 -20.10
C GLY A 294 -5.44 -10.15 -21.23
N ALA A 295 -5.01 -10.04 -22.48
CA ALA A 295 -5.89 -10.06 -23.65
C ALA A 295 -6.52 -11.44 -23.86
N ALA A 296 -5.75 -12.52 -23.71
CA ALA A 296 -6.26 -13.88 -23.78
C ALA A 296 -7.30 -14.17 -22.68
N LEU A 297 -7.04 -13.72 -21.44
CA LEU A 297 -8.00 -13.83 -20.34
C LEU A 297 -9.32 -13.12 -20.65
N GLY A 298 -9.25 -11.90 -21.20
CA GLY A 298 -10.45 -11.16 -21.62
C GLY A 298 -11.24 -11.89 -22.70
N ALA A 299 -10.55 -12.52 -23.67
CA ALA A 299 -11.19 -13.28 -24.74
C ALA A 299 -11.87 -14.55 -24.22
N GLU A 300 -11.24 -15.27 -23.29
CA GLU A 300 -11.83 -16.45 -22.62
C GLU A 300 -13.12 -16.06 -21.88
N TRP A 301 -13.09 -14.96 -21.14
CA TRP A 301 -14.28 -14.48 -20.45
C TRP A 301 -15.38 -14.06 -21.42
N ARG A 302 -15.05 -13.43 -22.54
CA ARG A 302 -16.04 -13.06 -23.57
C ARG A 302 -16.76 -14.29 -24.10
N GLU A 303 -16.01 -15.32 -24.51
CA GLU A 303 -16.59 -16.58 -24.98
C GLU A 303 -17.48 -17.23 -23.91
N LYS A 304 -17.03 -17.23 -22.65
CA LYS A 304 -17.82 -17.74 -21.52
C LYS A 304 -19.14 -16.96 -21.35
N MET A 305 -19.13 -15.64 -21.49
CA MET A 305 -20.34 -14.82 -21.40
C MET A 305 -21.29 -15.08 -22.56
N GLU A 306 -20.78 -15.19 -23.78
CA GLU A 306 -21.57 -15.54 -24.97
C GLU A 306 -22.24 -16.91 -24.82
N GLN A 307 -21.53 -17.91 -24.31
CA GLN A 307 -22.11 -19.24 -24.06
C GLN A 307 -23.19 -19.23 -22.98
N LYS A 308 -23.01 -18.41 -21.93
CA LYS A 308 -23.92 -18.34 -20.77
C LYS A 308 -25.18 -17.52 -21.05
N TYR A 309 -25.05 -16.40 -21.76
CA TYR A 309 -26.12 -15.41 -21.94
C TYR A 309 -26.58 -15.26 -23.40
N GLY A 310 -25.81 -15.70 -24.39
CA GLY A 310 -26.11 -15.53 -25.82
C GLY A 310 -27.16 -16.48 -26.41
N LYS A 311 -27.83 -17.32 -25.59
CA LYS A 311 -28.87 -18.25 -26.05
C LYS A 311 -30.31 -17.72 -25.95
N ASN A 312 -30.51 -16.43 -25.71
CA ASN A 312 -31.86 -15.87 -25.49
C ASN A 312 -32.49 -15.16 -26.71
N ASP A 313 -31.89 -15.23 -27.90
CA ASP A 313 -32.50 -14.71 -29.14
C ASP A 313 -32.88 -15.86 -30.09
N SER A 314 -33.91 -16.63 -29.73
CA SER A 314 -34.60 -17.59 -30.64
C SER A 314 -36.10 -17.51 -30.45
#